data_AF-A0A523ERD0-F1
#
_entry.id   AF-A0A523ERD0-F1
#
_cell.length_a   1.000
_cell.length_b   1.000
_cell.length_c   1.000
_cell.angle_alpha   90.00
_cell.angle_beta   90.00
_cell.angle_gamma   90.00
#
_symmetry.space_group_name_H-M   'P 1'
#
loop_
_entity.id
_entity.type
_entity.pdbx_description
1 polymer ?
#
loop_
_entity_poly.entity_id
_entity_poly.type
_entity_poly.pdbx_seq_one_letter_code
_entity_poly.pdbx_strand_id
1 'polypeptide(L)'
;MDTFELVEFVEPALGEGAYFGGTESQVLGVFETEGEAVADGRARWKAFQASGSTDVAWWIVRVPGEDLARWIADGSNATERVLDLTTNTLVEVH
;
A
#
# COMPACT_ATOMS: atom_id res chain seq x y z
N MET A 1 11.65 17.04 -10.40
CA MET A 1 11.61 15.59 -10.63
C MET A 1 10.98 15.07 -9.36
N ASP A 2 9.76 14.56 -9.45
CA ASP A 2 8.99 14.20 -8.27
C ASP A 2 9.54 12.87 -7.73
N THR A 3 9.74 12.78 -6.42
CA THR A 3 10.08 11.52 -5.75
C THR A 3 8.80 10.79 -5.37
N PHE A 4 8.91 9.50 -5.06
CA PHE A 4 7.77 8.64 -4.74
C PHE A 4 7.99 7.99 -3.38
N GLU A 5 7.02 8.10 -2.48
CA GLU A 5 7.05 7.37 -1.21
C GLU A 5 6.22 6.09 -1.32
N LEU A 6 6.77 5.01 -0.77
CA LEU A 6 6.01 3.80 -0.46
C LEU A 6 5.59 3.88 1.00
N VAL A 7 4.30 3.83 1.25
CA VAL A 7 3.73 3.87 2.60
C VAL A 7 2.98 2.58 2.84
N GLU A 8 3.21 2.01 4.01
CA GLU A 8 2.48 0.85 4.52
C GLU A 8 1.57 1.30 5.65
N PHE A 9 0.38 0.73 5.66
CA PHE A 9 -0.59 0.86 6.73
C PHE A 9 -0.89 -0.54 7.25
N VAL A 10 -0.81 -0.73 8.57
CA VAL A 10 -1.09 -2.01 9.22
C VAL A 10 -2.03 -1.79 10.39
N GLU A 11 -2.98 -2.70 10.49
CA GLU A 11 -3.88 -2.86 11.62
C GLU A 11 -3.72 -4.29 12.16
N PRO A 12 -3.17 -4.46 13.37
CA PRO A 12 -3.04 -5.78 13.97
C PRO A 12 -4.39 -6.48 14.09
N ALA A 13 -4.42 -7.77 13.80
CA ALA A 13 -5.62 -8.58 13.97
C ALA A 13 -6.10 -8.50 15.43
N LEU A 14 -7.34 -8.07 15.63
CA LEU A 14 -7.90 -7.96 16.97
C LEU A 14 -8.17 -9.36 17.53
N GLY A 15 -7.52 -9.67 18.66
CA GLY A 15 -7.91 -10.80 19.49
C GLY A 15 -9.29 -10.59 20.12
N GLU A 16 -9.91 -11.67 20.59
CA GLU A 16 -11.23 -11.61 21.23
C GLU A 16 -11.18 -10.66 22.46
N GLY A 17 -11.99 -9.59 22.44
CA GLY A 17 -12.01 -8.56 23.48
C GLY A 17 -10.95 -7.46 23.35
N ALA A 18 -10.11 -7.46 22.31
CA ALA A 18 -9.14 -6.40 22.05
C ALA A 18 -9.80 -5.13 21.48
N TYR A 19 -9.30 -3.98 21.89
CA TYR A 19 -9.74 -2.67 21.38
C TYR A 19 -8.91 -2.27 20.16
N PHE A 20 -9.55 -1.65 19.17
CA PHE A 20 -8.86 -1.13 17.98
C PHE A 20 -7.96 0.05 18.34
N GLY A 21 -6.65 -0.15 18.21
CA GLY A 21 -5.63 0.85 18.54
C GLY A 21 -5.46 1.97 17.50
N GLY A 22 -6.06 1.81 16.32
CA GLY A 22 -5.86 2.69 15.16
C GLY A 22 -5.01 2.03 14.07
N THR A 23 -5.03 2.63 12.89
CA THR A 23 -4.16 2.26 11.77
C THR A 23 -2.77 2.86 12.00
N GLU A 24 -1.75 2.00 12.03
CA GLU A 24 -0.36 2.46 12.04
C GLU A 24 0.11 2.66 10.61
N SER A 25 0.70 3.82 10.30
CA SER A 25 1.27 4.11 8.99
C SER A 25 2.77 4.34 9.08
N GLN A 26 3.56 3.75 8.19
CA GLN A 26 4.99 4.04 8.08
C GLN A 26 5.43 4.23 6.62
N VAL A 27 6.33 5.19 6.40
CA VAL A 27 7.04 5.33 5.12
C VAL A 27 8.14 4.28 5.06
N LEU A 28 8.03 3.36 4.12
CA LEU A 28 8.96 2.25 3.92
C LEU A 28 10.19 2.65 3.10
N GLY A 29 10.05 3.67 2.27
CA GLY A 29 11.11 4.17 1.41
C GLY A 29 10.66 5.35 0.56
N VAL A 30 11.63 6.10 0.06
CA VAL A 30 11.45 7.16 -0.94
C VAL A 30 12.33 6.83 -2.14
N PHE A 31 11.75 6.88 -3.33
CA PHE A 31 12.33 6.41 -4.57
C PHE A 31 12.40 7.55 -5.60
N GLU A 32 13.35 7.46 -6.52
CA GLU A 32 13.50 8.44 -7.61
C GLU A 32 12.48 8.20 -8.72
N THR A 33 11.96 6.97 -8.84
CA THR A 33 10.97 6.62 -9.86
C THR A 33 9.76 5.89 -9.27
N GLU A 34 8.60 6.11 -9.90
CA GLU A 34 7.34 5.43 -9.55
C GLU A 34 7.47 3.91 -9.68
N GLY A 35 8.15 3.46 -10.74
CA GLY A 35 8.33 2.03 -11.02
C GLY A 35 9.13 1.30 -9.94
N GLU A 36 10.16 1.93 -9.37
CA GLU A 36 10.92 1.35 -8.26
C GLU A 36 10.09 1.24 -7.00
N ALA A 37 9.33 2.29 -6.65
CA ALA A 37 8.45 2.30 -5.50
C ALA A 37 7.36 1.20 -5.60
N VAL A 38 6.74 1.06 -6.79
CA VAL A 38 5.73 0.02 -7.04
C VAL A 38 6.36 -1.38 -7.02
N ALA A 39 7.58 -1.55 -7.53
CA ALA A 39 8.27 -2.84 -7.50
C ALA A 39 8.56 -3.28 -6.06
N ASP A 40 9.04 -2.38 -5.21
CA ASP A 40 9.28 -2.66 -3.78
C ASP A 40 7.97 -2.94 -3.04
N GLY A 41 6.94 -2.12 -3.28
CA GLY A 41 5.60 -2.31 -2.72
C GLY A 41 5.00 -3.67 -3.06
N ARG A 42 5.07 -4.09 -4.33
CA ARG A 42 4.63 -5.43 -4.77
C ARG A 42 5.38 -6.55 -4.09
N ALA A 43 6.69 -6.41 -3.89
CA ALA A 43 7.50 -7.44 -3.23
C ALA A 43 7.04 -7.64 -1.77
N ARG A 44 6.78 -6.54 -1.05
CA ARG A 44 6.30 -6.57 0.33
C ARG A 44 4.87 -7.09 0.45
N TRP A 45 3.98 -6.62 -0.41
CA TRP A 45 2.60 -7.11 -0.49
C TRP A 45 2.56 -8.63 -0.69
N LYS A 46 3.33 -9.16 -1.65
CA LYS A 46 3.43 -10.61 -1.89
C LYS A 46 4.05 -11.35 -0.71
N ALA A 47 5.05 -10.77 -0.05
CA ALA A 47 5.64 -11.36 1.15
C ALA A 47 4.63 -11.42 2.31
N PHE A 48 3.82 -10.38 2.49
CA PHE A 48 2.74 -10.35 3.48
C PHE A 48 1.70 -11.43 3.18
N GLN A 49 1.21 -11.52 1.95
CA GLN A 49 0.27 -12.57 1.54
C GLN A 49 0.83 -13.98 1.77
N ALA A 50 2.13 -14.18 1.47
CA ALA A 50 2.80 -15.45 1.70
C ALA A 50 3.00 -15.79 3.19
N SER A 51 2.98 -14.79 4.08
CA SER A 51 3.15 -15.00 5.52
C SER A 51 1.94 -15.68 6.18
N GLY A 52 0.75 -15.57 5.57
CA GLY A 52 -0.50 -16.02 6.16
C GLY A 52 -0.96 -15.19 7.36
N SER A 53 -0.43 -13.97 7.53
CA SER A 53 -0.90 -13.05 8.58
C SER A 53 -2.39 -12.75 8.42
N THR A 54 -3.07 -12.59 9.56
CA THR A 54 -4.46 -12.15 9.64
C THR A 54 -4.59 -10.66 9.88
N ASP A 55 -3.46 -9.94 9.96
CA ASP A 55 -3.46 -8.49 10.06
C ASP A 55 -4.10 -7.87 8.81
N VAL A 56 -4.70 -6.70 8.95
CA VAL A 56 -5.14 -5.92 7.81
C VAL A 56 -3.98 -5.01 7.41
N ALA A 57 -3.56 -5.08 6.15
CA ALA A 57 -2.48 -4.26 5.65
C ALA A 57 -2.78 -3.73 4.25
N TRP A 58 -2.36 -2.51 3.96
CA TRP A 58 -2.36 -1.98 2.59
C TRP A 58 -1.11 -1.14 2.33
N TRP A 59 -0.69 -1.14 1.07
CA TRP A 59 0.47 -0.38 0.59
C TRP A 59 0.01 0.64 -0.43
N ILE A 60 0.60 1.83 -0.38
CA ILE A 60 0.38 2.87 -1.39
C ILE A 60 1.71 3.42 -1.91
N VAL A 61 1.70 3.83 -3.18
CA VAL A 61 2.76 4.68 -3.75
C VAL A 61 2.14 6.02 -4.12
N ARG A 62 2.79 7.12 -3.72
CA ARG A 62 2.37 8.48 -4.05
C ARG A 62 3.56 9.44 -4.07
N VAL A 63 3.36 10.67 -4.57
CA VAL A 63 4.34 11.74 -4.36
C VAL A 63 4.22 12.23 -2.90
N PRO A 64 5.35 12.48 -2.20
CA PRO A 64 5.30 12.99 -0.84
C PRO A 64 4.44 14.26 -0.71
N GLY A 65 3.50 14.23 0.24
CA GLY A 65 2.56 15.33 0.48
C GLY A 65 1.33 15.36 -0.43
N GLU A 66 1.20 14.45 -1.39
CA GLU A 66 -0.06 14.28 -2.13
C GLU A 66 -1.10 13.47 -1.34
N ASP A 67 -2.37 13.82 -1.51
CA ASP A 67 -3.49 13.06 -0.94
C ASP A 67 -3.83 11.81 -1.76
N LEU A 68 -3.50 11.80 -3.05
CA LEU A 68 -3.86 10.72 -3.97
C LEU A 68 -2.72 9.71 -4.14
N ALA A 69 -3.05 8.43 -4.02
CA ALA A 69 -2.16 7.34 -4.36
C ALA A 69 -2.16 7.06 -5.86
N ARG A 70 -0.98 6.78 -6.41
CA ARG A 70 -0.78 6.33 -7.79
C ARG A 70 -0.85 4.82 -7.94
N TRP A 71 -0.54 4.09 -6.87
CA TRP A 71 -0.74 2.65 -6.77
C TRP A 71 -1.20 2.28 -5.37
N ILE A 72 -2.07 1.26 -5.27
CA ILE A 72 -2.59 0.72 -4.02
C ILE A 72 -2.65 -0.80 -4.12
N ALA A 73 -2.23 -1.51 -3.06
CA ALA A 73 -2.47 -2.94 -2.91
C ALA A 73 -3.00 -3.26 -1.51
N ASP A 74 -3.95 -4.20 -1.45
CA ASP A 74 -4.59 -4.66 -0.21
C ASP A 74 -4.09 -6.06 0.13
N GLY A 75 -3.59 -6.25 1.34
CA GLY A 75 -3.02 -7.53 1.81
C GLY A 75 -4.03 -8.68 1.88
N SER A 76 -5.32 -8.37 1.98
CA SER A 76 -6.40 -9.35 2.11
C SER A 76 -6.86 -9.97 0.78
N ASN A 77 -6.50 -9.37 -0.35
CA ASN A 77 -6.91 -9.84 -1.68
C ASN A 77 -5.76 -9.76 -2.68
N ALA A 78 -5.90 -10.45 -3.81
CA ALA A 78 -4.89 -10.46 -4.87
C ALA A 78 -5.03 -9.28 -5.85
N THR A 79 -5.70 -8.20 -5.44
CA THR A 79 -5.99 -7.06 -6.32
C THR A 79 -5.08 -5.89 -6.00
N GLU A 80 -4.36 -5.42 -7.02
CA GLU A 80 -3.72 -4.12 -7.02
C GLU A 80 -4.49 -3.14 -7.90
N ARG A 81 -4.34 -1.85 -7.59
CA ARG A 81 -4.98 -0.75 -8.33
C ARG A 81 -3.96 0.32 -8.66
N VAL A 82 -4.14 0.98 -9.80
CA VAL A 82 -3.34 2.12 -10.26
C VAL A 82 -4.25 3.30 -10.54
N LEU A 83 -3.77 4.53 -10.31
CA LEU A 83 -4.49 5.74 -10.66
C LEU A 83 -4.39 6.00 -12.17
N ASP A 84 -5.54 5.96 -12.86
CA ASP A 84 -5.66 6.48 -14.21
C ASP A 84 -5.77 8.01 -14.16
N LEU A 85 -4.73 8.70 -14.60
CA LEU A 85 -4.67 10.16 -14.62
C LEU A 85 -5.62 10.80 -15.64
N THR A 86 -6.13 10.04 -16.61
CA THR A 86 -7.07 10.54 -17.62
C THR A 86 -8.47 10.70 -17.03
N THR A 87 -8.85 9.74 -16.16
CA THR A 87 -10.17 9.69 -15.55
C THR A 87 -10.16 10.08 -14.07
N ASN A 88 -8.97 10.18 -13.47
CA ASN A 88 -8.73 10.34 -12.04
C ASN A 88 -9.43 9.26 -11.20
N THR A 89 -9.40 8.02 -11.68
CA THR A 89 -10.01 6.86 -11.01
C THR A 89 -8.99 5.76 -10.76
N LEU A 90 -9.22 4.96 -9.72
CA LEU A 90 -8.43 3.76 -9.47
C LEU A 90 -8.94 2.62 -10.35
N VAL A 91 -8.04 2.05 -11.15
CA VAL A 91 -8.32 0.91 -12.02
C VAL A 91 -7.63 -0.33 -11.48
N GLU A 92 -8.34 -1.46 -11.47
CA GLU A 92 -7.76 -2.75 -11.09
C GLU A 92 -6.78 -3.24 -12.16
N VAL A 93 -5.67 -3.82 -11.70
CA VAL A 93 -4.65 -4.44 -12.54
C VAL A 93 -4.46 -5.89 -12.09
N HIS A 94 -4.35 -6.80 -13.06
CA HIS A 94 -4.25 -8.26 -12.88
C HIS A 94 -2.88 -8.79 -13.29
#